data_AF-A0A495A3B3-F1
#
_entry.id   AF-A0A495A3B3-F1
#
_cell.length_a   1.000
_cell.length_b   1.000
_cell.length_c   1.000
_cell.angle_alpha   90.00
_cell.angle_beta   90.00
_cell.angle_gamma   90.00
#
_symmetry.space_group_name_H-M   'P 1'
#
loop_
_entity.id
_entity.type
_entity.pdbx_description
1 polymer ?
#
loop_
_entity_poly.entity_id
_entity_poly.type
_entity_poly.pdbx_seq_one_letter_code
_entity_poly.pdbx_strand_id
1 'polypeptide(L)'
;MSQAVGTTNLSPRPIFLTHDGGENWEETNNPGITRLIYDGGFVDETTGFLSYGTINPEEPNLYVTQNSGKTWSKANFQIPEKYQPIFVSAEVPVKEGEHLAVLVNQGPNGDYQGGQVKGKFISEDNGKTWEFLMEVEPGEADYE
;
A
#
# COMPACT_ATOMS: atom_id res chain seq x y z
N MET A 1 -26.30 34.64 11.23
CA MET A 1 -25.52 33.89 10.22
C MET A 1 -24.14 33.69 10.80
N SER A 2 -23.75 32.44 11.03
CA SER A 2 -22.40 32.12 11.51
C SER A 2 -21.68 31.42 10.37
N GLN A 3 -20.54 31.96 9.95
CA GLN A 3 -19.59 31.25 9.09
C GLN A 3 -18.42 30.81 9.96
N ALA A 4 -18.00 29.55 9.78
CA ALA A 4 -16.72 29.06 10.29
C ALA A 4 -15.74 29.00 9.12
N VAL A 5 -14.59 29.66 9.27
CA VAL A 5 -13.42 29.44 8.41
C VAL A 5 -12.39 28.72 9.28
N GLY A 6 -12.15 27.44 8.98
CA GLY A 6 -11.06 26.68 9.56
C GLY A 6 -9.99 26.47 8.50
N THR A 7 -8.78 26.98 8.71
CA THR A 7 -7.62 26.52 7.95
C THR A 7 -7.11 25.27 8.64
N THR A 8 -7.44 24.10 8.11
CA THR A 8 -6.80 22.87 8.57
C THR A 8 -5.40 22.84 7.95
N ASN A 9 -4.39 23.39 8.63
CA ASN A 9 -3.00 23.14 8.29
C ASN A 9 -2.69 21.66 8.58
N LEU A 10 -3.15 20.77 7.72
CA LEU A 10 -2.71 19.39 7.69
C LEU A 10 -1.41 19.36 6.91
N SER A 11 -0.29 19.60 7.59
CA SER A 11 1.01 19.29 7.00
C SER A 11 1.13 17.77 6.85
N PRO A 12 1.59 17.25 5.71
CA PRO A 12 1.91 15.84 5.58
C PRO A 12 2.89 15.43 6.69
N ARG A 13 2.72 14.22 7.24
CA ARG A 13 3.64 13.73 8.27
C ARG A 13 4.99 13.41 7.62
N PRO A 14 6.13 13.79 8.23
CA PRO A 14 7.43 13.41 7.69
C PRO A 14 7.54 11.89 7.67
N ILE A 15 8.18 11.37 6.63
CA ILE A 15 8.43 9.95 6.44
C ILE A 15 9.94 9.79 6.47
N PHE A 16 10.44 8.82 7.23
CA PHE A 16 11.87 8.56 7.33
C PHE A 16 12.19 7.20 6.77
N LEU A 17 13.30 7.11 6.03
CA LEU A 17 13.84 5.89 5.47
C LEU A 17 15.26 5.66 6.00
N THR A 18 15.67 4.40 6.00
CA THR A 18 17.05 3.99 6.25
C THR A 18 17.54 3.15 5.08
N HIS A 19 18.82 3.31 4.75
CA HIS A 19 19.51 2.54 3.72
C HIS A 19 20.66 1.68 4.29
N ASP A 20 20.82 1.68 5.62
CA ASP A 20 21.94 1.05 6.34
C ASP A 20 21.46 0.18 7.51
N GLY A 21 20.26 -0.38 7.41
CA GLY A 21 19.71 -1.27 8.44
C GLY A 21 19.29 -0.55 9.72
N GLY A 22 19.07 0.76 9.66
CA GLY A 22 18.56 1.56 10.77
C GLY A 22 19.63 2.32 11.55
N GLU A 23 20.88 2.33 11.08
CA GLU A 23 21.96 3.12 11.69
C GLU A 23 21.73 4.61 11.46
N ASN A 24 21.31 5.00 10.25
CA ASN A 24 20.94 6.37 9.91
C ASN A 24 19.54 6.42 9.28
N TRP A 25 18.86 7.54 9.54
CA TRP A 25 17.52 7.80 9.05
C TRP A 25 17.47 9.18 8.38
N GLU A 26 16.91 9.25 7.19
CA GLU A 26 16.72 10.49 6.44
C GLU A 26 15.26 10.70 6.06
N GLU A 27 14.84 11.96 6.05
CA GLU A 27 13.49 12.31 5.61
C GLU A 27 13.39 12.10 4.09
N THR A 28 12.39 11.31 3.68
CA THR A 28 12.06 11.12 2.27
C THR A 28 11.03 12.13 1.80
N ASN A 29 10.92 12.32 0.49
CA ASN A 29 9.81 13.07 -0.08
C ASN A 29 8.46 12.42 0.30
N ASN A 30 7.48 13.24 0.64
CA ASN A 30 6.14 12.80 0.98
C ASN A 30 5.19 12.95 -0.24
N PRO A 31 4.36 11.94 -0.55
CA PRO A 31 3.36 12.02 -1.63
C PRO A 31 2.20 13.01 -1.37
N GLY A 32 2.26 13.84 -0.33
CA GLY A 32 1.20 14.76 0.08
C GLY A 32 0.09 14.11 0.91
N ILE A 33 0.35 12.92 1.47
CA ILE A 33 -0.67 12.12 2.17
C ILE A 33 -0.63 12.40 3.66
N THR A 34 -1.79 12.76 4.21
CA THR A 34 -1.97 13.14 5.63
C THR A 34 -2.46 11.98 6.49
N ARG A 35 -2.74 10.82 5.87
CA ARG A 35 -3.15 9.58 6.54
C ARG A 35 -1.94 8.86 7.15
N LEU A 36 -2.23 7.94 8.08
CA LEU A 36 -1.20 7.09 8.67
C LEU A 36 -0.75 6.04 7.65
N ILE A 37 0.55 5.74 7.67
CA ILE A 37 1.08 4.57 6.99
C ILE A 37 0.52 3.34 7.70
N TYR A 38 -0.07 2.45 6.91
CA TYR A 38 -0.53 1.14 7.34
C TYR A 38 0.63 0.15 7.36
N ASP A 39 1.44 0.16 6.29
CA ASP A 39 2.59 -0.71 6.12
C ASP A 39 3.59 -0.09 5.13
N GLY A 40 4.86 -0.50 5.16
CA GLY A 40 5.89 0.03 4.25
C GLY A 40 7.22 -0.72 4.29
N GLY A 41 7.89 -0.80 3.14
CA GLY A 41 9.12 -1.59 3.00
C GLY A 41 9.73 -1.52 1.61
N PHE A 42 10.92 -2.11 1.45
CA PHE A 42 11.68 -2.17 0.20
C PHE A 42 11.85 -3.61 -0.25
N VAL A 43 11.68 -3.86 -1.55
CA VAL A 43 11.93 -5.18 -2.18
C VAL A 43 13.34 -5.26 -2.76
N ASP A 44 13.98 -4.11 -2.99
CA ASP A 44 15.38 -3.96 -3.38
C ASP A 44 15.89 -2.57 -2.95
N GLU A 45 17.14 -2.22 -3.27
CA GLU A 45 17.77 -0.94 -2.86
C GLU A 45 17.06 0.33 -3.39
N THR A 46 16.27 0.19 -4.46
CA THR A 46 15.64 1.32 -5.17
C THR A 46 14.12 1.27 -5.15
N THR A 47 13.53 0.08 -5.06
CA THR A 47 12.10 -0.16 -5.17
C THR A 47 11.48 -0.35 -3.79
N GLY A 48 10.61 0.58 -3.41
CA GLY A 48 9.97 0.57 -2.10
C GLY A 48 8.52 1.02 -2.15
N PHE A 49 7.79 0.74 -1.08
CA PHE A 49 6.35 0.86 -1.01
C PHE A 49 5.90 1.52 0.29
N LEU A 50 4.85 2.33 0.19
CA LEU A 50 4.12 2.92 1.31
C LEU A 50 2.64 2.68 1.12
N SER A 51 2.05 1.89 2.02
CA SER A 51 0.61 1.64 2.07
C SER A 51 -0.03 2.56 3.10
N TYR A 52 -1.15 3.20 2.75
CA TYR A 52 -1.86 4.11 3.63
C TYR A 52 -3.23 3.56 4.01
N GLY A 53 -3.50 3.48 5.32
CA GLY A 53 -4.79 3.06 5.85
C GLY A 53 -5.82 4.19 5.82
N THR A 54 -7.06 3.87 5.46
CA THR A 54 -8.20 4.81 5.58
C THR A 54 -9.40 4.13 6.25
N ILE A 55 -10.35 4.93 6.74
CA ILE A 55 -11.53 4.41 7.47
C ILE A 55 -12.52 3.74 6.50
N ASN A 56 -12.69 4.29 5.30
CA ASN A 56 -13.60 3.80 4.27
C ASN A 56 -12.87 3.78 2.91
N PRO A 57 -11.88 2.90 2.72
CA PRO A 57 -11.14 2.83 1.46
C PRO A 57 -12.02 2.16 0.39
N GLU A 58 -11.98 2.70 -0.84
CA GLU A 58 -12.65 2.11 -2.00
C GLU A 58 -11.69 1.27 -2.86
N GLU A 59 -10.39 1.53 -2.72
CA GLU A 59 -9.30 0.85 -3.41
C GLU A 59 -8.02 0.89 -2.56
N PRO A 60 -7.02 0.04 -2.83
CA PRO A 60 -5.72 0.10 -2.18
C PRO A 60 -5.04 1.45 -2.39
N ASN A 61 -4.54 2.02 -1.29
CA ASN A 61 -3.79 3.28 -1.33
C ASN A 61 -2.28 3.01 -1.16
N LEU A 62 -1.70 2.40 -2.19
CA LEU A 62 -0.28 2.02 -2.23
C LEU A 62 0.51 3.00 -3.11
N TYR A 63 1.65 3.46 -2.62
CA TYR A 63 2.62 4.25 -3.35
C TYR A 63 3.90 3.45 -3.57
N VAL A 64 4.53 3.64 -4.72
CA VAL A 64 5.80 3.02 -5.11
C VAL A 64 6.85 4.10 -5.37
N THR A 65 8.08 3.82 -4.96
CA THR A 65 9.29 4.51 -5.39
C THR A 65 10.16 3.54 -6.19
N GLN A 66 10.91 4.05 -7.17
CA GLN A 66 11.93 3.30 -7.93
C GLN A 66 13.28 4.04 -7.93
N ASN A 67 13.46 4.93 -6.97
CA ASN A 67 14.66 5.75 -6.81
C ASN A 67 14.96 6.02 -5.33
N SER A 68 14.79 5.00 -4.50
CA SER A 68 15.17 5.02 -3.07
C SER A 68 14.46 6.12 -2.30
N GLY A 69 13.16 6.33 -2.54
CA GLY A 69 12.34 7.31 -1.83
C GLY A 69 12.40 8.74 -2.38
N LYS A 70 13.28 9.04 -3.33
CA LYS A 70 13.38 10.40 -3.89
C LYS A 70 12.07 10.87 -4.53
N THR A 71 11.28 9.98 -5.12
CA THR A 71 9.92 10.27 -5.58
C THR A 71 8.99 9.10 -5.35
N TRP A 72 7.73 9.40 -5.07
CA TRP A 72 6.66 8.42 -4.84
C TRP A 72 5.53 8.65 -5.84
N SER A 73 5.02 7.56 -6.43
CA SER A 73 3.86 7.57 -7.34
C SER A 73 2.81 6.57 -6.87
N LYS A 74 1.53 6.90 -7.01
CA LYS A 74 0.44 5.98 -6.66
C LYS A 74 0.47 4.78 -7.61
N ALA A 75 0.42 3.58 -7.04
CA ALA A 75 0.28 2.35 -7.81
C ALA A 75 -1.18 2.16 -8.25
N ASN A 76 -1.38 1.52 -9.40
CA ASN A 76 -2.71 1.31 -9.97
C ASN A 76 -3.11 -0.17 -9.91
N PHE A 77 -4.26 -0.46 -9.31
CA PHE A 77 -4.79 -1.81 -9.18
C PHE A 77 -5.89 -2.06 -10.21
N GLN A 78 -5.76 -3.15 -10.97
CA GLN A 78 -6.79 -3.69 -11.85
C GLN A 78 -7.62 -4.70 -11.06
N ILE A 79 -8.64 -4.21 -10.36
CA ILE A 79 -9.52 -5.01 -9.50
C ILE A 79 -10.76 -5.41 -10.30
N PRO A 80 -11.08 -6.71 -10.45
CA PRO A 80 -12.34 -7.15 -11.05
C PRO A 80 -13.55 -6.52 -10.34
N GLU A 81 -14.58 -6.13 -11.08
CA GLU A 81 -15.77 -5.41 -10.56
C GLU A 81 -16.40 -6.10 -9.33
N LYS A 82 -16.46 -7.44 -9.33
CA LYS A 82 -16.98 -8.24 -8.20
C LYS A 82 -16.20 -8.07 -6.89
N TYR A 83 -14.98 -7.55 -6.93
CA TYR A 83 -14.11 -7.33 -5.78
C TYR A 83 -13.92 -5.85 -5.43
N GLN A 84 -14.69 -4.94 -6.03
CA GLN A 84 -14.68 -3.53 -5.65
C GLN A 84 -15.86 -3.25 -4.70
N PRO A 85 -15.66 -2.71 -3.48
CA PRO A 85 -14.40 -2.38 -2.78
C PRO A 85 -14.05 -3.43 -1.71
N ILE A 86 -13.85 -4.68 -2.10
CA ILE A 86 -13.55 -5.78 -1.17
C ILE A 86 -12.08 -5.78 -0.76
N PHE A 87 -11.13 -5.68 -1.70
CA PHE A 87 -9.69 -5.72 -1.38
C PHE A 87 -9.08 -4.31 -1.46
N VAL A 88 -8.77 -3.73 -0.30
CA VAL A 88 -8.57 -2.28 -0.14
C VAL A 88 -7.41 -1.87 0.76
N SER A 89 -6.71 -2.80 1.40
CA SER A 89 -5.56 -2.51 2.28
C SER A 89 -4.38 -3.40 1.92
N ALA A 90 -3.48 -2.88 1.08
CA ALA A 90 -2.30 -3.60 0.63
C ALA A 90 -1.27 -3.75 1.76
N GLU A 91 -0.71 -4.95 1.89
CA GLU A 91 0.51 -5.22 2.64
C GLU A 91 1.73 -4.74 1.85
N VAL A 92 2.92 -4.81 2.44
CA VAL A 92 4.15 -4.59 1.69
C VAL A 92 4.33 -5.70 0.64
N PRO A 93 4.54 -5.33 -0.63
CA PRO A 93 4.83 -6.31 -1.66
C PRO A 93 6.12 -7.08 -1.40
N VAL A 94 6.17 -8.32 -1.90
CA VAL A 94 7.33 -9.20 -1.84
C VAL A 94 7.74 -9.60 -3.26
N LYS A 95 9.01 -9.99 -3.42
CA LYS A 95 9.50 -10.53 -4.69
C LYS A 95 9.25 -12.04 -4.74
N GLU A 96 8.51 -12.47 -5.76
CA GLU A 96 8.22 -13.88 -6.04
C GLU A 96 8.74 -14.21 -7.45
N GLY A 97 9.88 -14.90 -7.53
CA GLY A 97 10.55 -15.14 -8.82
C GLY A 97 10.89 -13.84 -9.55
N GLU A 98 10.33 -13.67 -10.74
CA GLU A 98 10.59 -12.52 -11.63
C GLU A 98 9.57 -11.39 -11.50
N HIS A 99 8.52 -11.55 -10.69
CA HIS A 99 7.48 -10.54 -10.47
C HIS A 99 7.37 -10.13 -9.00
N LEU A 100 6.66 -9.05 -8.72
CA LEU A 100 6.25 -8.72 -7.37
C LEU A 100 4.84 -9.27 -7.10
N ALA A 101 4.60 -9.68 -5.87
CA ALA A 101 3.29 -10.06 -5.37
C ALA A 101 2.91 -9.22 -4.17
N VAL A 102 1.60 -8.95 -4.02
CA VAL A 102 1.06 -8.26 -2.85
C VAL A 102 -0.24 -8.90 -2.42
N LEU A 103 -0.39 -9.09 -1.11
CA LEU A 103 -1.65 -9.45 -0.50
C LEU A 103 -2.42 -8.19 -0.11
N VAL A 104 -3.70 -8.17 -0.42
CA VAL A 104 -4.59 -7.04 -0.18
C VAL A 104 -5.73 -7.48 0.72
N ASN A 105 -5.77 -6.90 1.91
CA ASN A 105 -6.78 -7.12 2.95
C ASN A 105 -8.06 -6.35 2.67
N GLN A 106 -9.13 -6.73 3.38
CA GLN A 106 -10.45 -6.13 3.21
C GLN A 106 -10.67 -4.81 3.97
N GLY A 107 -9.63 -4.32 4.64
CA GLY A 107 -9.72 -3.12 5.48
C GLY A 107 -10.56 -3.35 6.75
N PRO A 108 -10.81 -2.28 7.52
CA PRO A 108 -11.40 -2.38 8.86
C PRO A 108 -12.87 -2.81 8.88
N ASN A 109 -13.57 -2.71 7.75
CA ASN A 109 -15.01 -2.98 7.64
C ASN A 109 -15.33 -4.23 6.81
N GLY A 110 -14.32 -4.97 6.35
CA GLY A 110 -14.52 -6.11 5.45
C GLY A 110 -15.09 -7.34 6.15
N ASP A 111 -16.13 -7.92 5.56
CA ASP A 111 -16.79 -9.15 6.02
C ASP A 111 -16.95 -10.19 4.90
N TYR A 112 -16.34 -9.96 3.72
CA TYR A 112 -16.39 -10.88 2.60
C TYR A 112 -15.79 -12.23 2.98
N GLN A 113 -16.57 -13.30 2.77
CA GLN A 113 -16.23 -14.67 3.20
C GLN A 113 -15.82 -14.73 4.69
N GLY A 114 -16.51 -13.96 5.54
CA GLY A 114 -16.21 -13.91 6.97
C GLY A 114 -14.95 -13.11 7.33
N GLY A 115 -14.49 -12.23 6.45
CA GLY A 115 -13.35 -11.32 6.68
C GLY A 115 -11.98 -12.00 6.63
N GLN A 116 -11.92 -13.23 6.14
CA GLN A 116 -10.75 -14.10 6.22
C GLN A 116 -9.94 -14.17 4.92
N VAL A 117 -10.57 -13.86 3.79
CA VAL A 117 -9.96 -13.95 2.46
C VAL A 117 -9.19 -12.66 2.13
N LYS A 118 -8.00 -12.81 1.55
CA LYS A 118 -7.23 -11.72 0.92
C LYS A 118 -7.23 -11.87 -0.59
N GLY A 119 -6.97 -10.79 -1.31
CA GLY A 119 -6.68 -10.84 -2.74
C GLY A 119 -5.16 -10.84 -2.97
N LYS A 120 -4.63 -11.80 -3.72
CA LYS A 120 -3.26 -11.77 -4.23
C LYS A 120 -3.24 -11.08 -5.58
N PHE A 121 -2.37 -10.07 -5.71
CA PHE A 121 -2.14 -9.34 -6.94
C PHE A 121 -0.67 -9.46 -7.34
N ILE A 122 -0.39 -9.44 -8.64
CA ILE A 122 0.97 -9.50 -9.18
C ILE A 122 1.30 -8.25 -10.00
N SER A 123 2.58 -7.93 -10.06
CA SER A 123 3.11 -6.82 -10.86
C SER A 123 4.34 -7.25 -11.62
N GLU A 124 4.32 -7.03 -12.94
CA GLU A 124 5.46 -7.27 -13.85
C GLU A 124 6.25 -5.97 -14.14
N ASP A 125 5.84 -4.82 -13.60
CA ASP A 125 6.40 -3.50 -13.88
C ASP A 125 7.02 -2.81 -12.66
N ASN A 126 7.51 -3.62 -11.71
CA ASN A 126 8.09 -3.20 -10.44
C ASN A 126 7.12 -2.36 -9.61
N GLY A 127 5.88 -2.83 -9.51
CA GLY A 127 4.87 -2.35 -8.57
C GLY A 127 4.11 -1.10 -8.99
N LYS A 128 4.17 -0.70 -10.26
CA LYS A 128 3.40 0.43 -10.78
C LYS A 128 1.96 0.02 -11.07
N THR A 129 1.77 -1.16 -11.65
CA THR A 129 0.46 -1.75 -11.91
C THR A 129 0.35 -3.13 -11.27
N TRP A 130 -0.86 -3.45 -10.80
CA TRP A 130 -1.17 -4.67 -10.08
C TRP A 130 -2.39 -5.35 -10.68
N GLU A 131 -2.27 -6.61 -11.05
CA GLU A 131 -3.36 -7.41 -11.61
C GLU A 131 -3.79 -8.49 -10.61
N PHE A 132 -5.11 -8.68 -10.48
CA PHE A 132 -5.65 -9.72 -9.61
C PHE A 132 -5.26 -11.11 -10.11
N LEU A 133 -4.65 -11.91 -9.25
CA LEU A 133 -4.30 -13.29 -9.53
C LEU A 133 -5.36 -14.25 -8.96
N MET A 134 -5.55 -14.21 -7.63
CA MET A 134 -6.45 -15.14 -6.93
C MET A 134 -6.86 -14.64 -5.55
N GLU A 135 -7.91 -15.24 -5.01
CA GLU A 135 -8.21 -15.19 -3.57
C GLU A 135 -7.23 -16.09 -2.81
N VAL A 136 -6.87 -15.68 -1.60
CA VAL A 136 -6.01 -16.44 -0.68
C VAL A 136 -6.76 -16.64 0.64
N GLU A 137 -6.93 -17.91 1.03
CA GLU A 137 -7.57 -18.30 2.29
C GLU A 137 -6.57 -18.24 3.47
N PRO A 138 -7.06 -18.15 4.72
CA PRO A 138 -6.20 -18.23 5.90
C PRO A 138 -5.40 -19.53 5.94
N GLY A 139 -4.08 -19.42 6.06
CA GLY A 139 -3.16 -20.56 6.16
C GLY A 139 -2.45 -20.94 4.85
N GLU A 140 -2.85 -20.40 3.70
CA GLU A 140 -2.06 -20.50 2.47
C GLU A 140 -1.04 -19.35 2.32
N ALA A 141 -1.22 -18.28 3.10
CA ALA A 141 -0.38 -17.07 3.06
C ALA A 141 0.97 -17.18 3.80
N ASP A 142 1.22 -18.27 4.55
CA ASP A 142 2.39 -18.41 5.44
C ASP A 142 3.51 -19.31 4.87
N TYR A 143 3.40 -19.75 3.60
CA TYR A 143 4.29 -20.75 3.01
C TYR A 143 4.99 -20.28 1.73
N GLU A 144 5.65 -19.12 1.71
CA GLU A 144 6.72 -18.83 0.72
C GLU A 144 7.88 -18.06 1.35
#